data_AF-A0A840BZ92-F1
#
_entry.id   AF-A0A840BZ92-F1
#
_cell.length_a   1.000
_cell.length_b   1.000
_cell.length_c   1.000
_cell.angle_alpha   90.00
_cell.angle_beta   90.00
_cell.angle_gamma   90.00
#
_symmetry.space_group_name_H-M   'P 1'
#
loop_
_entity.id
_entity.type
_entity.pdbx_description
1 polymer ?
#
loop_
_entity_poly.entity_id
_entity_poly.type
_entity_poly.pdbx_seq_one_letter_code
_entity_poly.pdbx_strand_id
1 'polypeptide(L)'
;MDDEALNEAQETLAALDALVTGGPETPHEEIAEAMRRLAGLRNRIIEKAREGKATPDCRDRANALMSLAYGAEFPLIGFHHHRIVQTRDSLRALVAECDAQVMKAKPT
;
A
#
# COMPACT_ATOMS: atom_id res chain seq x y z
N MET A 1 11.67 -5.54 -4.97
CA MET A 1 10.32 -5.59 -5.56
C MET A 1 10.49 -5.77 -7.07
N ASP A 2 9.62 -6.52 -7.74
CA ASP A 2 9.66 -6.64 -9.22
C ASP A 2 8.82 -5.54 -9.88
N ASP A 3 9.01 -5.33 -11.19
CA ASP A 3 8.38 -4.21 -11.94
C ASP A 3 6.84 -4.26 -11.89
N GLU A 4 6.27 -5.45 -11.82
CA GLU A 4 4.81 -5.64 -11.74
C GLU A 4 4.26 -5.24 -10.37
N ALA A 5 4.94 -5.62 -9.28
CA ALA A 5 4.58 -5.16 -7.94
C ALA A 5 4.82 -3.64 -7.76
N LEU A 6 5.79 -3.06 -8.47
CA LEU A 6 5.98 -1.62 -8.51
C LEU A 6 4.82 -0.90 -9.20
N ASN A 7 4.36 -1.40 -10.35
CA ASN A 7 3.20 -0.84 -11.05
C ASN A 7 1.92 -0.94 -10.20
N GLU A 8 1.65 -2.11 -9.60
CA GLU A 8 0.51 -2.29 -8.68
C GLU A 8 0.59 -1.35 -7.47
N ALA A 9 1.79 -1.10 -6.93
CA ALA A 9 1.99 -0.16 -5.84
C ALA A 9 1.70 1.29 -6.26
N GLN A 10 2.09 1.69 -7.48
CA GLN A 10 1.80 3.01 -8.02
C GLN A 10 0.29 3.21 -8.28
N GLU A 11 -0.39 2.22 -8.83
CA GLU A 11 -1.85 2.26 -9.01
C GLU A 11 -2.59 2.32 -7.66
N THR A 12 -2.10 1.58 -6.67
CA THR A 12 -2.63 1.62 -5.29
C THR A 12 -2.41 3.00 -4.67
N LEU A 13 -1.23 3.61 -4.87
CA LEU A 13 -0.95 4.98 -4.42
C LEU A 13 -1.90 6.01 -5.05
N ALA A 14 -2.13 5.91 -6.37
CA ALA A 14 -3.04 6.80 -7.07
C ALA A 14 -4.48 6.70 -6.53
N ALA A 15 -4.95 5.47 -6.25
CA ALA A 15 -6.25 5.25 -5.63
C ALA A 15 -6.33 5.87 -4.21
N LEU A 16 -5.29 5.69 -3.39
CA LEU A 16 -5.24 6.29 -2.05
C LEU A 16 -5.17 7.82 -2.09
N ASP A 17 -4.42 8.41 -3.04
CA ASP A 17 -4.36 9.86 -3.25
C ASP A 17 -5.71 10.44 -3.66
N ALA A 18 -6.48 9.71 -4.48
CA ALA A 18 -7.85 10.09 -4.82
C ALA A 18 -8.75 10.11 -3.57
N LEU A 19 -8.66 9.09 -2.70
CA LEU A 19 -9.43 9.07 -1.44
C LEU A 19 -9.04 10.22 -0.48
N VAL A 20 -7.75 10.55 -0.39
CA VAL A 20 -7.28 11.68 0.43
C VAL A 20 -7.84 13.01 -0.08
N THR A 21 -7.97 13.14 -1.40
CA THR A 21 -8.47 14.37 -2.05
C THR A 21 -10.00 14.46 -1.99
N GLY A 22 -10.72 13.36 -2.24
CA GLY A 22 -12.18 13.31 -2.22
C GLY A 22 -12.77 13.41 -0.82
N GLY A 23 -12.04 12.95 0.21
CA GLY A 23 -12.48 13.08 1.59
C GLY A 23 -13.75 12.28 1.90
N PRO A 24 -14.56 12.70 2.90
CA PRO A 24 -15.68 11.90 3.41
C PRO A 24 -16.86 11.75 2.43
N GLU A 25 -16.89 12.52 1.33
CA GLU A 25 -17.90 12.40 0.28
C GLU A 25 -17.58 11.30 -0.75
N THR A 26 -16.39 10.70 -0.66
CA THR A 26 -15.96 9.65 -1.58
C THR A 26 -16.90 8.44 -1.49
N PRO A 27 -17.43 7.93 -2.62
CA PRO A 27 -18.31 6.77 -2.61
C PRO A 27 -17.69 5.56 -1.90
N HIS A 28 -18.50 4.85 -1.11
CA HIS A 28 -18.06 3.65 -0.39
C HIS A 28 -17.45 2.58 -1.31
N GLU A 29 -17.94 2.47 -2.55
CA GLU A 29 -17.42 1.53 -3.54
C GLU A 29 -15.98 1.85 -3.95
N GLU A 30 -15.64 3.13 -4.10
CA GLU A 30 -14.27 3.58 -4.42
C GLU A 30 -13.31 3.35 -3.26
N ILE A 31 -13.78 3.61 -2.03
CA ILE A 31 -13.02 3.28 -0.81
C ILE A 31 -12.73 1.78 -0.77
N ALA A 32 -13.75 0.95 -0.98
CA ALA A 32 -13.62 -0.50 -0.95
C ALA A 32 -12.72 -1.03 -2.08
N GLU A 33 -12.74 -0.40 -3.26
CA GLU A 33 -11.86 -0.76 -4.36
C GLU A 33 -10.40 -0.46 -4.05
N ALA A 34 -10.10 0.70 -3.46
CA ALA A 34 -8.74 1.05 -3.04
C ALA A 34 -8.20 0.10 -1.98
N MET A 35 -9.04 -0.30 -1.01
CA MET A 35 -8.65 -1.28 0.01
C MET A 35 -8.43 -2.68 -0.59
N ARG A 36 -9.26 -3.11 -1.55
CA ARG A 36 -9.04 -4.36 -2.29
C ARG A 36 -7.70 -4.34 -3.04
N ARG A 37 -7.34 -3.23 -3.69
CA ARG A 37 -6.02 -3.06 -4.35
C ARG A 37 -4.88 -3.21 -3.35
N LEU A 38 -4.97 -2.54 -2.20
CA LEU A 38 -3.97 -2.64 -1.14
C LEU A 38 -3.82 -4.07 -0.59
N ALA A 39 -4.94 -4.78 -0.40
CA ALA A 39 -4.94 -6.17 0.04
C ALA A 39 -4.28 -7.10 -0.98
N GLY A 40 -4.52 -6.87 -2.28
CA GLY A 40 -3.87 -7.57 -3.39
C GLY A 40 -2.35 -7.37 -3.38
N LEU A 41 -1.91 -6.11 -3.30
CA LEU A 41 -0.49 -5.76 -3.24
C LEU A 41 0.21 -6.43 -2.04
N ARG A 42 -0.40 -6.41 -0.85
CA ARG A 42 0.14 -7.12 0.32
C ARG A 42 0.32 -8.60 0.04
N ASN A 43 -0.71 -9.27 -0.47
CA ASN A 43 -0.66 -10.72 -0.72
C ASN A 43 0.52 -11.06 -1.64
N ARG A 44 0.71 -10.27 -2.71
CA ARG A 44 1.82 -10.43 -3.64
C ARG A 44 3.18 -10.23 -2.96
N ILE A 45 3.34 -9.20 -2.11
CA ILE A 45 4.57 -8.99 -1.34
C ILE A 45 4.87 -10.16 -0.39
N ILE A 46 3.85 -10.70 0.28
CA ILE A 46 3.98 -11.88 1.16
C ILE A 46 4.42 -13.11 0.36
N GLU A 47 3.82 -13.35 -0.80
CA GLU A 47 4.20 -14.45 -1.69
C GLU A 47 5.66 -14.33 -2.13
N LYS A 48 6.10 -13.15 -2.55
CA LYS A 48 7.50 -12.89 -2.91
C LYS A 48 8.45 -13.06 -1.72
N ALA A 49 8.03 -12.68 -0.52
CA ALA A 49 8.82 -12.93 0.69
C ALA A 49 8.96 -14.43 1.00
N ARG A 50 7.90 -15.22 0.79
CA ARG A 50 7.94 -16.69 0.92
C ARG A 50 8.85 -17.35 -0.12
N GLU A 51 8.93 -16.78 -1.31
CA GLU A 51 9.89 -17.19 -2.37
C GLU A 51 11.33 -16.74 -2.10
N GLY A 52 11.59 -16.01 -1.00
CA GLY A 52 12.91 -15.45 -0.69
C GLY A 52 13.29 -14.23 -1.55
N LYS A 53 12.34 -13.66 -2.30
CA LYS A 53 12.52 -12.53 -3.22
C LYS A 53 12.15 -11.17 -2.62
N ALA A 54 11.74 -11.15 -1.35
CA ALA A 54 11.52 -9.93 -0.59
C ALA A 54 12.06 -10.10 0.85
N THR A 55 12.50 -8.99 1.46
CA THR A 55 13.07 -9.01 2.80
C THR A 55 11.98 -9.21 3.87
N PRO A 56 12.32 -9.77 5.05
CA PRO A 56 11.38 -9.85 6.18
C PRO A 56 10.80 -8.48 6.58
N ASP A 57 11.60 -7.41 6.50
CA ASP A 57 11.17 -6.04 6.77
C ASP A 57 10.07 -5.57 5.79
N CYS A 58 10.25 -5.84 4.49
CA CYS A 58 9.25 -5.53 3.46
C CYS A 58 7.91 -6.25 3.73
N ARG A 59 7.98 -7.53 4.14
CA ARG A 59 6.80 -8.33 4.52
C ARG A 59 6.08 -7.74 5.74
N ASP A 60 6.83 -7.42 6.78
CA ASP A 60 6.27 -6.94 8.04
C ASP A 60 5.61 -5.56 7.86
N ARG A 61 6.19 -4.70 7.00
CA ARG A 61 5.60 -3.40 6.63
C ARG A 61 4.37 -3.53 5.74
N ALA A 62 4.36 -4.46 4.79
CA ALA A 62 3.16 -4.74 3.99
C ALA A 62 1.99 -5.25 4.88
N ASN A 63 2.29 -6.05 5.90
CA ASN A 63 1.29 -6.46 6.90
C ASN A 63 0.79 -5.27 7.73
N ALA A 64 1.67 -4.34 8.13
CA ALA A 64 1.30 -3.17 8.90
C ALA A 64 0.36 -2.22 8.13
N LEU A 65 0.53 -2.08 6.82
CA LEU A 65 -0.36 -1.28 5.96
C LEU A 65 -1.82 -1.75 6.00
N MET A 66 -2.05 -3.06 6.03
CA MET A 66 -3.41 -3.60 6.12
C MET A 66 -4.05 -3.36 7.49
N SER A 67 -3.26 -3.37 8.57
CA SER A 67 -3.74 -3.02 9.90
C SER A 67 -4.18 -1.55 10.01
N LEU A 68 -3.54 -0.65 9.25
CA LEU A 68 -3.93 0.77 9.16
C LEU A 68 -5.20 0.96 8.31
N ALA A 69 -5.29 0.24 7.19
CA ALA A 69 -6.38 0.29 6.22
C ALA A 69 -7.71 -0.28 6.75
N TYR A 70 -7.67 -1.42 7.45
CA TYR A 70 -8.88 -2.02 8.06
C TYR A 70 -9.57 -1.08 9.07
N GLY A 71 -8.82 -0.16 9.67
CA GLY A 71 -9.35 0.88 10.54
C GLY A 71 -10.10 2.01 9.82
N ALA A 72 -10.19 1.98 8.49
CA ALA A 72 -10.87 2.98 7.66
C ALA A 72 -12.13 2.44 6.95
N GLU A 73 -12.36 1.12 6.96
CA GLU A 73 -13.29 0.46 6.03
C GLU A 73 -14.63 -0.01 6.64
N PHE A 74 -15.03 0.44 7.84
CA PHE A 74 -16.35 0.08 8.38
C PHE A 74 -17.16 1.27 8.93
N PRO A 75 -18.42 1.45 8.51
CA PRO A 75 -19.29 2.50 9.02
C PRO A 75 -19.87 2.06 10.37
N LEU A 76 -19.10 2.25 11.44
CA LEU A 76 -19.65 2.50 12.78
C LEU A 76 -19.01 3.71 13.44
N ILE A 77 -17.83 4.16 12.96
CA ILE A 77 -17.13 5.33 13.46
C ILE A 77 -16.39 5.95 12.26
N GLY A 78 -16.97 6.96 11.61
CA GLY A 78 -16.31 7.99 10.78
C GLY A 78 -15.30 7.60 9.68
N PHE A 79 -15.40 8.24 8.52
CA PHE A 79 -14.30 8.31 7.55
C PHE A 79 -13.04 8.88 8.22
N HIS A 80 -12.06 8.03 8.53
CA HIS A 80 -10.84 8.43 9.22
C HIS A 80 -9.78 8.88 8.22
N HIS A 81 -9.98 10.07 7.62
CA HIS A 81 -9.06 10.69 6.64
C HIS A 81 -7.59 10.58 7.03
N HIS A 82 -7.27 10.86 8.30
CA HIS A 82 -5.92 10.72 8.84
C HIS A 82 -5.30 9.32 8.65
N ARG A 83 -6.08 8.24 8.79
CA ARG A 83 -5.59 6.86 8.56
C ARG A 83 -5.28 6.59 7.10
N ILE A 84 -6.08 7.15 6.19
CA ILE A 84 -5.86 7.02 4.74
C ILE A 84 -4.58 7.75 4.36
N VAL A 85 -4.37 8.96 4.89
CA VAL A 85 -3.12 9.72 4.73
C VAL A 85 -1.92 8.92 5.23
N GLN A 86 -1.98 8.38 6.45
CA GLN A 86 -0.89 7.56 7.00
C GLN A 86 -0.58 6.32 6.17
N THR A 87 -1.62 5.66 5.65
CA THR A 87 -1.47 4.47 4.79
C THR A 87 -0.77 4.84 3.49
N ARG A 88 -1.19 5.93 2.84
CA ARG A 88 -0.55 6.46 1.63
C ARG A 88 0.91 6.81 1.89
N ASP A 89 1.20 7.57 2.93
CA ASP A 89 2.56 8.06 3.20
C ASP A 89 3.50 6.89 3.52
N SER A 90 3.01 5.88 4.23
CA SER A 90 3.74 4.65 4.52
C SER A 90 4.01 3.82 3.25
N LEU A 91 3.02 3.72 2.35
CA LEU A 91 3.20 3.04 1.07
C LEU A 91 4.22 3.78 0.18
N ARG A 92 4.17 5.11 0.15
CA ARG A 92 5.12 5.94 -0.60
C ARG A 92 6.56 5.75 -0.10
N ALA A 93 6.75 5.69 1.21
CA ALA A 93 8.06 5.38 1.81
C ALA A 93 8.55 3.98 1.43
N LEU A 94 7.68 2.97 1.49
CA LEU A 94 8.02 1.59 1.11
C LEU A 94 8.47 1.48 -0.35
N VAL A 95 7.77 2.15 -1.27
CA VAL A 95 8.15 2.20 -2.70
C VAL A 95 9.52 2.85 -2.88
N ALA A 96 9.73 4.04 -2.29
CA ALA A 96 11.00 4.75 -2.39
C ALA A 96 12.20 3.93 -1.85
N GLU A 97 11.98 3.18 -0.77
CA GLU A 97 13.01 2.31 -0.20
C GLU A 97 13.29 1.06 -1.07
N CYS A 98 12.27 0.52 -1.72
CA CYS A 98 12.44 -0.57 -2.69
C CYS A 98 13.26 -0.10 -3.90
N ASP A 99 12.96 1.09 -4.43
CA ASP A 99 13.71 1.68 -5.54
C ASP A 99 15.18 1.96 -5.16
N ALA A 100 15.41 2.50 -3.96
CA ALA A 100 16.76 2.76 -3.46
C ALA A 100 17.60 1.48 -3.27
N GLN A 101 16.97 0.36 -2.94
CA GLN A 101 17.64 -0.94 -2.83
C GLN A 101 17.98 -1.55 -4.19
N VAL A 102 17.13 -1.35 -5.21
CA VAL A 102 17.41 -1.77 -6.60
C VAL A 102 18.61 -1.01 -7.19
N MET A 103 18.75 0.29 -6.90
CA MET A 103 19.91 1.08 -7.35
C MET A 103 21.23 0.68 -6.67
N LYS A 104 21.20 0.17 -5.43
CA LYS A 104 22.40 -0.32 -4.72
C LYS A 104 22.86 -1.71 -5.18
N ALA A 105 21.98 -2.50 -5.78
CA ALA A 105 22.27 -3.87 -6.21
C ALA A 105 22.80 -3.98 -7.66
N LYS A 106 22.82 -2.88 -8.41
CA LYS A 106 23.34 -2.85 -9.79
C LYS A 106 24.86 -2.59 -9.75
N PRO A 107 25.73 -3.56 -10.10
CA PRO A 107 27.15 -3.30 -10.19
C PRO A 107 27.42 -2.42 -11.41
N THR A 108 28.18 -1.35 -11.20
CA THR A 108 28.79 -0.53 -12.26
C THR A 108 29.74 -1.36 -13.12
#